data_AF-A0A7C6Y251-F1
#
_entry.id   AF-A0A7C6Y251-F1
#
_cell.length_a   1.000
_cell.length_b   1.000
_cell.length_c   1.000
_cell.angle_alpha   90.00
_cell.angle_beta   90.00
_cell.angle_gamma   90.00
#
_symmetry.space_group_name_H-M   'P 1'
#
loop_
_entity.id
_entity.type
_entity.pdbx_description
1 polymer ?
#
loop_
_entity_poly.entity_id
_entity_poly.type
_entity_poly.pdbx_seq_one_letter_code
_entity_poly.pdbx_strand_id
1 'polypeptide(L)'
;MAVGRSGYWGWAGSTYGEYLRAEITHHSIDIVNNRSRFNYRVWNDSNNSYGDIGRVSASIKTGSTTRASVSNKSISATTGYNQTREIMNGSFYISHNSDGSLGNQTFSVSATRTDGNIKSASLSLTVTNIPTIPRASACDFNVVDMGKTFTVNVDRKSTAFTHSITVYVNNVQILQRTNVGTSVSITPTNNQKIAMHNATPNSQTAVMKVLCETYNGSTKIGESNKSKNVSVDIVFCLPDNPNTSWEEVNPLIPDLTHKIIYGYSNIKVTISSHATAKYGATIKNYIIKVGNQTRTINYKSTPIVETFNNVVGAIFEITAVDSRGLTAINEHNQSNYVITNYTPPVFNKVEADRVDGVGTQVKLNTVINISPQEWLNGNNTLTE
;
A
#
# COMPACT_ATOMS: atom_id res chain seq x y z
N MET A 1 -10.13 -22.89 39.44
CA MET A 1 -9.57 -22.97 40.80
C MET A 1 -9.07 -24.39 41.03
N ALA A 2 -7.95 -24.56 41.72
CA ALA A 2 -7.42 -25.85 42.11
C ALA A 2 -7.05 -25.81 43.60
N VAL A 3 -7.50 -26.81 44.36
CA VAL A 3 -7.23 -26.95 45.80
C VAL A 3 -6.74 -28.36 46.05
N GLY A 4 -5.76 -28.51 46.94
CA GLY A 4 -5.26 -29.82 47.31
C GLY A 4 -4.53 -29.81 48.64
N ARG A 5 -4.33 -31.00 49.18
CA ARG A 5 -3.67 -31.26 50.45
C ARG A 5 -2.65 -32.38 50.24
N SER A 6 -1.45 -32.25 50.80
CA SER A 6 -0.39 -33.26 50.73
C SER A 6 -0.69 -34.47 51.61
N GLY A 7 0.15 -35.51 51.50
CA GLY A 7 0.29 -36.52 52.55
C GLY A 7 0.85 -35.94 53.86
N TYR A 8 0.85 -36.77 54.89
CA TYR A 8 1.39 -36.47 56.22
C TYR A 8 2.88 -36.13 56.15
N TRP A 9 3.30 -35.05 56.83
CA TRP A 9 4.71 -34.68 56.92
C TRP A 9 5.17 -34.29 58.34
N GLY A 10 4.37 -34.67 59.35
CA GLY A 10 4.65 -34.49 60.78
C GLY A 10 5.67 -35.48 61.36
N TRP A 11 5.87 -35.49 62.67
CA TRP A 11 6.89 -36.29 63.39
C TRP A 11 6.74 -37.80 63.14
N ALA A 12 7.84 -38.55 63.06
CA ALA A 12 7.78 -40.00 62.86
C ALA A 12 7.38 -40.66 64.18
N GLY A 13 6.30 -41.47 64.18
CA GLY A 13 5.80 -42.17 65.37
C GLY A 13 4.68 -41.45 66.15
N SER A 14 4.21 -40.28 65.71
CA SER A 14 3.08 -39.58 66.32
C SER A 14 1.79 -39.72 65.51
N THR A 15 0.65 -39.92 66.17
CA THR A 15 -0.73 -39.84 65.63
C THR A 15 -1.16 -38.41 65.25
N TYR A 16 -0.21 -37.49 65.07
CA TYR A 16 -0.36 -36.04 65.08
C TYR A 16 0.03 -35.44 63.72
N GLY A 17 -0.94 -35.14 62.85
CA GLY A 17 -0.73 -34.88 61.43
C GLY A 17 -0.69 -33.43 61.00
N GLU A 18 0.47 -32.96 60.57
CA GLU A 18 0.63 -31.75 59.77
C GLU A 18 0.49 -32.07 58.28
N TYR A 19 -0.19 -31.18 57.55
CA TYR A 19 -0.43 -31.31 56.11
C TYR A 19 -0.19 -29.98 55.41
N LEU A 20 0.41 -30.01 54.23
CA LEU A 20 0.49 -28.86 53.35
C LEU A 20 -0.82 -28.74 52.58
N ARG A 21 -1.49 -27.60 52.66
CA ARG A 21 -2.66 -27.28 51.84
C ARG A 21 -2.33 -26.10 50.95
N ALA A 22 -2.78 -26.14 49.70
CA ALA A 22 -2.68 -24.99 48.83
C ALA A 22 -3.93 -24.81 47.97
N GLU A 23 -4.17 -23.55 47.62
CA GLU A 23 -5.18 -23.12 46.69
C GLU A 23 -4.52 -22.19 45.67
N ILE A 24 -4.77 -22.45 44.38
CA ILE A 24 -4.37 -21.57 43.29
C ILE A 24 -5.58 -21.34 42.39
N THR A 25 -5.87 -20.07 42.15
CA THR A 25 -7.07 -19.65 41.42
C THR A 25 -6.69 -18.66 40.32
N HIS A 26 -7.12 -18.96 39.09
CA HIS A 26 -7.13 -17.96 38.02
C HIS A 26 -8.05 -16.82 38.43
N HIS A 27 -7.53 -15.59 38.45
CA HIS A 27 -8.23 -14.44 38.99
C HIS A 27 -8.72 -13.50 37.88
N SER A 28 -7.83 -13.10 36.98
CA SER A 28 -8.13 -12.11 35.94
C SER A 28 -7.17 -12.23 34.77
N ILE A 29 -7.63 -11.78 33.60
CA ILE A 29 -6.79 -11.61 32.40
C ILE A 29 -6.28 -10.17 32.29
N ASP A 30 -5.07 -10.01 31.77
CA ASP A 30 -4.45 -8.74 31.39
C ASP A 30 -4.27 -8.77 29.87
N ILE A 31 -5.25 -8.19 29.16
CA ILE A 31 -5.36 -8.23 27.70
C ILE A 31 -4.18 -7.52 27.04
N VAL A 32 -3.76 -6.39 27.61
CA VAL A 32 -2.69 -5.54 27.08
C VAL A 32 -1.36 -6.28 27.11
N ASN A 33 -1.03 -6.92 28.24
CA ASN A 33 0.25 -7.59 28.43
C ASN A 33 0.22 -9.10 28.10
N ASN A 34 -0.88 -9.60 27.52
CA ASN A 34 -1.06 -11.01 27.13
C ASN A 34 -0.71 -12.00 28.25
N ARG A 35 -1.27 -11.81 29.46
CA ARG A 35 -0.97 -12.63 30.64
C ARG A 35 -2.19 -12.81 31.54
N SER A 36 -2.18 -13.86 32.36
CA SER A 36 -3.18 -14.09 33.39
C SER A 36 -2.60 -13.93 34.79
N ARG A 37 -3.38 -13.33 35.70
CA ARG A 37 -3.07 -13.26 37.13
C ARG A 37 -3.64 -14.48 37.83
N PHE A 38 -2.79 -15.14 38.61
CA PHE A 38 -3.17 -16.22 39.51
C PHE A 38 -2.99 -15.74 40.94
N ASN A 39 -4.01 -15.97 41.78
CA ASN A 39 -3.90 -15.80 43.22
C ASN A 39 -3.56 -17.15 43.84
N TYR A 40 -2.74 -17.13 44.89
CA TYR A 40 -2.37 -18.32 45.63
C TYR A 40 -2.50 -18.11 47.13
N ARG A 41 -2.80 -19.19 47.84
CA ARG A 41 -2.69 -19.30 49.29
C ARG A 41 -2.14 -20.68 49.64
N VAL A 42 -1.20 -20.70 50.57
CA VAL A 42 -0.56 -21.93 51.05
C VAL A 42 -0.64 -21.94 52.56
N TRP A 43 -1.09 -23.05 53.11
CA TRP A 43 -1.29 -23.24 54.54
C TRP A 43 -0.60 -24.51 55.04
N ASN A 44 -0.32 -24.50 56.33
CA ASN A 44 -0.15 -25.70 57.12
C ASN A 44 -1.45 -25.98 57.87
N ASP A 45 -1.99 -27.19 57.73
CA ASP A 45 -3.12 -27.69 58.51
C ASP A 45 -2.61 -28.69 59.56
N SER A 46 -2.79 -28.39 60.84
CA SER A 46 -2.49 -29.32 61.93
C SER A 46 -3.70 -30.20 62.28
N ASN A 47 -3.45 -31.45 62.65
CA ASN A 47 -4.46 -32.41 63.11
C ASN A 47 -3.94 -33.10 64.38
N ASN A 48 -4.61 -32.89 65.51
CA ASN A 48 -4.24 -33.37 66.84
C ASN A 48 -2.82 -33.02 67.38
N SER A 49 -1.99 -32.21 66.71
CA SER A 49 -0.60 -31.94 67.16
C SER A 49 -0.46 -30.67 68.03
N TYR A 50 0.19 -30.78 69.19
CA TYR A 50 0.96 -29.69 69.80
C TYR A 50 2.37 -29.75 69.18
N GLY A 51 2.69 -28.85 68.25
CA GLY A 51 3.96 -28.89 67.54
C GLY A 51 4.34 -27.55 66.94
N ASP A 52 5.50 -27.05 67.33
CA ASP A 52 6.08 -25.83 66.79
C ASP A 52 6.64 -26.13 65.41
N ILE A 53 6.15 -25.48 64.34
CA ILE A 53 6.76 -25.59 63.00
C ILE A 53 8.02 -24.71 62.88
N GLY A 54 8.17 -23.75 63.80
CA GLY A 54 9.33 -22.87 63.93
C GLY A 54 9.52 -21.97 62.72
N ARG A 55 10.09 -22.53 61.63
CA ARG A 55 10.39 -21.85 60.38
C ARG A 55 10.12 -22.74 59.16
N VAL A 56 9.39 -22.20 58.18
CA VAL A 56 9.08 -22.87 56.92
C VAL A 56 9.62 -22.06 55.74
N SER A 57 10.18 -22.77 54.77
CA SER A 57 10.40 -22.24 53.42
C SER A 57 9.43 -22.94 52.46
N ALA A 58 8.73 -22.19 51.62
CA ALA A 58 7.78 -22.74 50.67
C ALA A 58 7.95 -22.12 49.29
N SER A 59 7.60 -22.88 48.25
CA SER A 59 7.66 -22.41 46.87
C SER A 59 6.51 -22.95 46.02
N ILE A 60 6.09 -22.15 45.06
CA ILE A 60 5.18 -22.52 44.00
C ILE A 60 5.97 -22.46 42.69
N LYS A 61 5.98 -23.55 41.93
CA LYS A 61 6.67 -23.64 40.65
C LYS A 61 5.71 -24.03 39.53
N THR A 62 6.00 -23.54 38.32
CA THR A 62 5.44 -24.06 37.07
C THR A 62 6.60 -24.60 36.25
N GLY A 63 6.66 -25.93 36.06
CA GLY A 63 7.88 -26.57 35.56
C GLY A 63 9.07 -26.27 36.48
N SER A 64 10.17 -25.77 35.91
CA SER A 64 11.38 -25.36 36.65
C SER A 64 11.31 -23.93 37.22
N THR A 65 10.32 -23.13 36.81
CA THR A 65 10.26 -21.70 37.16
C THR A 65 9.57 -21.47 38.50
N THR A 66 10.25 -20.84 39.46
CA THR A 66 9.65 -20.36 40.71
C THR A 66 8.74 -19.17 40.45
N ARG A 67 7.45 -19.30 40.79
CA ARG A 67 6.42 -18.26 40.64
C ARG A 67 6.23 -17.44 41.89
N ALA A 68 6.36 -18.08 43.05
CA ALA A 68 6.36 -17.43 44.34
C ALA A 68 7.16 -18.29 45.33
N SER A 69 7.80 -17.64 46.30
CA SER A 69 8.46 -18.34 47.39
C SER A 69 8.48 -17.48 48.65
N VAL A 70 8.63 -18.16 49.77
CA VAL A 70 8.99 -17.56 51.05
C VAL A 70 10.13 -18.39 51.65
N SER A 71 11.08 -17.73 52.28
CA SER A 71 12.19 -18.40 52.97
C SER A 71 12.13 -18.07 54.45
N ASN A 72 12.38 -19.08 55.29
CA ASN A 72 12.52 -18.92 56.74
C ASN A 72 11.35 -18.18 57.40
N LYS A 73 10.12 -18.36 56.89
CA LYS A 73 8.92 -17.74 57.44
C LYS A 73 8.68 -18.33 58.82
N SER A 74 8.69 -17.48 59.85
CA SER A 74 8.25 -17.88 61.17
C SER A 74 6.73 -18.08 61.16
N ILE A 75 6.29 -19.23 61.65
CA ILE A 75 4.88 -19.57 61.82
C ILE A 75 4.70 -19.91 63.29
N SER A 76 3.80 -19.18 63.97
CA SER A 76 3.68 -19.23 65.42
C SER A 76 3.40 -20.64 65.95
N ALA A 77 4.16 -20.98 66.98
CA ALA A 77 4.33 -22.25 67.69
C ALA A 77 3.08 -22.78 68.40
N THR A 78 2.14 -21.92 68.78
CA THR A 78 0.95 -22.36 69.53
C THR A 78 -0.10 -22.94 68.59
N THR A 79 0.12 -24.15 68.08
CA THR A 79 -0.95 -24.92 67.42
C THR A 79 -1.83 -25.51 68.50
N GLY A 80 -2.93 -24.84 68.84
CA GLY A 80 -4.05 -25.57 69.42
C GLY A 80 -4.55 -26.64 68.44
N TYR A 81 -5.38 -27.56 68.93
CA TYR A 81 -5.98 -28.61 68.11
C TYR A 81 -6.63 -28.07 66.83
N ASN A 82 -6.41 -28.75 65.70
CA ASN A 82 -7.11 -28.52 64.42
C ASN A 82 -7.01 -27.09 63.87
N GLN A 83 -5.79 -26.54 63.77
CA GLN A 83 -5.60 -25.18 63.30
C GLN A 83 -4.95 -25.10 61.91
N THR A 84 -5.43 -24.15 61.11
CA THR A 84 -4.86 -23.77 59.82
C THR A 84 -3.98 -22.53 60.00
N ARG A 85 -2.77 -22.54 59.43
CA ARG A 85 -1.80 -21.44 59.48
C ARG A 85 -1.36 -21.07 58.08
N GLU A 86 -1.46 -19.80 57.72
CA GLU A 86 -0.99 -19.32 56.42
C GLU A 86 0.55 -19.28 56.37
N ILE A 87 1.13 -19.95 55.38
CA ILE A 87 2.57 -19.94 55.09
C ILE A 87 2.89 -18.76 54.17
N MET A 88 2.15 -18.64 53.06
CA MET A 88 2.31 -17.58 52.09
C MET A 88 1.02 -17.37 51.29
N ASN A 89 0.77 -16.11 50.92
CA ASN A 89 -0.29 -15.73 50.00
C ASN A 89 0.20 -14.63 49.05
N GLY A 90 -0.53 -14.45 47.95
CA GLY A 90 -0.24 -13.38 47.02
C GLY A 90 -0.74 -13.71 45.62
N SER A 91 -0.07 -13.13 44.63
CA SER A 91 -0.37 -13.35 43.22
C SER A 91 0.87 -13.32 42.36
N PHE A 92 0.81 -14.01 41.22
CA PHE A 92 1.81 -13.93 40.16
C PHE A 92 1.14 -13.92 38.79
N TYR A 93 1.91 -13.59 37.75
CA TYR A 93 1.46 -13.60 36.36
C TYR A 93 2.08 -14.74 35.57
N ILE A 94 1.33 -15.25 34.59
CA ILE A 94 1.85 -16.14 33.55
C ILE A 94 1.45 -15.60 32.18
N SER A 95 2.44 -15.43 31.30
CA SER A 95 2.23 -14.99 29.91
C SER A 95 1.57 -16.08 29.07
N HIS A 96 0.65 -15.68 28.20
CA HIS A 96 0.00 -16.54 27.22
C HIS A 96 0.88 -16.68 25.98
N ASN A 97 0.57 -17.68 25.15
CA ASN A 97 1.07 -17.81 23.79
C ASN A 97 0.67 -16.61 22.92
N SER A 98 1.26 -16.48 21.74
CA SER A 98 1.01 -15.36 20.81
C SER A 98 -0.42 -15.30 20.29
N ASP A 99 -1.13 -16.43 20.26
CA ASP A 99 -2.55 -16.55 19.95
C ASP A 99 -3.48 -16.25 21.15
N GLY A 100 -2.89 -15.95 22.31
CA GLY A 100 -3.60 -15.67 23.55
C GLY A 100 -4.04 -16.92 24.30
N SER A 101 -3.67 -18.14 23.87
CA SER A 101 -3.92 -19.37 24.63
C SER A 101 -2.92 -19.51 25.77
N LEU A 102 -3.34 -20.10 26.89
CA LEU A 102 -2.43 -20.50 27.98
C LEU A 102 -2.49 -22.00 28.28
N GLY A 103 -3.65 -22.64 28.03
CA GLY A 103 -3.86 -24.04 28.36
C GLY A 103 -4.00 -24.30 29.86
N ASN A 104 -3.96 -25.57 30.26
CA ASN A 104 -4.01 -25.98 31.66
C ASN A 104 -2.66 -25.73 32.33
N GLN A 105 -2.68 -25.16 33.53
CA GLN A 105 -1.45 -24.84 34.27
C GLN A 105 -1.32 -25.73 35.50
N THR A 106 -0.26 -26.54 35.52
CA THR A 106 0.11 -27.39 36.64
C THR A 106 1.16 -26.71 37.52
N PHE A 107 0.91 -26.67 38.82
CA PHE A 107 1.73 -26.02 39.82
C PHE A 107 2.25 -27.05 40.83
N SER A 108 3.56 -27.11 40.99
CA SER A 108 4.20 -27.86 42.07
C SER A 108 4.33 -26.93 43.27
N VAL A 109 3.64 -27.27 44.36
CA VAL A 109 3.74 -26.56 45.64
C VAL A 109 4.55 -27.40 46.58
N SER A 110 5.59 -26.82 47.18
CA SER A 110 6.42 -27.49 48.19
C SER A 110 6.61 -26.61 49.41
N ALA A 111 6.75 -27.25 50.56
CA ALA A 111 7.13 -26.62 51.81
C ALA A 111 8.16 -27.49 52.54
N THR A 112 9.17 -26.85 53.12
CA THR A 112 10.24 -27.49 53.87
C THR A 112 10.41 -26.78 55.20
N ARG A 113 10.42 -27.56 56.27
CA ARG A 113 10.80 -27.12 57.61
C ARG A 113 12.29 -26.84 57.67
N THR A 114 12.63 -25.72 58.28
CA THR A 114 14.00 -25.18 58.36
C THR A 114 14.49 -25.05 59.81
N ASP A 115 13.75 -25.64 60.75
CA ASP A 115 13.95 -25.59 62.20
C ASP A 115 14.66 -26.84 62.73
N GLY A 116 15.89 -27.13 62.30
CA GLY A 116 16.71 -28.26 62.79
C GLY A 116 16.16 -29.67 62.50
N ASN A 117 14.86 -29.81 62.23
CA ASN A 117 14.11 -31.02 61.90
C ASN A 117 13.60 -30.91 60.46
N ILE A 118 14.51 -31.07 59.50
CA ILE A 118 14.20 -30.89 58.07
C ILE A 118 13.19 -31.96 57.62
N LYS A 119 11.98 -31.52 57.30
CA LYS A 119 10.93 -32.32 56.63
C LYS A 119 10.34 -31.52 55.49
N SER A 120 9.93 -32.22 54.43
CA SER A 120 9.35 -31.59 53.24
C SER A 120 8.03 -32.25 52.84
N ALA A 121 7.10 -31.44 52.37
CA ALA A 121 5.87 -31.88 51.73
C ALA A 121 5.75 -31.23 50.35
N SER A 122 5.10 -31.94 49.44
CA SER A 122 4.77 -31.40 48.12
C SER A 122 3.41 -31.89 47.66
N LEU A 123 2.77 -31.09 46.81
CA LEU A 123 1.55 -31.45 46.10
C LEU A 123 1.56 -30.79 44.71
N SER A 124 0.73 -31.32 43.81
CA SER A 124 0.55 -30.81 42.45
C SER A 124 -0.88 -30.35 42.27
N LEU A 125 -1.08 -29.12 41.77
CA LEU A 125 -2.39 -28.53 41.50
C LEU A 125 -2.49 -28.13 40.04
N THR A 126 -3.56 -28.53 39.36
CA THR A 126 -3.81 -28.13 37.97
C THR A 126 -5.00 -27.19 37.89
N VAL A 127 -4.77 -25.95 37.46
CA VAL A 127 -5.85 -25.02 37.12
C VAL A 127 -6.22 -25.24 35.65
N THR A 128 -7.47 -25.66 35.42
CA THR A 128 -8.03 -25.89 34.08
C THR A 128 -8.96 -24.76 33.66
N ASN A 129 -9.42 -24.79 32.40
CA ASN A 129 -10.39 -23.85 31.83
C ASN A 129 -9.98 -22.38 31.93
N ILE A 130 -8.68 -22.10 31.76
CA ILE A 130 -8.16 -20.73 31.75
C ILE A 130 -8.61 -20.05 30.45
N PRO A 131 -9.30 -18.89 30.50
CA PRO A 131 -9.77 -18.20 29.31
C PRO A 131 -8.62 -17.79 28.38
N THR A 132 -8.80 -18.01 27.07
CA THR A 132 -7.94 -17.43 26.03
C THR A 132 -8.10 -15.91 26.01
N ILE A 133 -7.01 -15.17 25.89
CA ILE A 133 -7.02 -13.71 25.70
C ILE A 133 -7.29 -13.43 24.21
N PRO A 134 -8.36 -12.73 23.83
CA PRO A 134 -8.59 -12.41 22.43
C PRO A 134 -7.44 -11.57 21.85
N ARG A 135 -6.90 -11.98 20.71
CA ARG A 135 -5.83 -11.26 19.99
C ARG A 135 -6.35 -10.79 18.64
N ALA A 136 -6.01 -9.55 18.28
CA ALA A 136 -6.29 -9.05 16.94
C ALA A 136 -5.55 -9.88 15.89
N SER A 137 -6.25 -10.19 14.80
CA SER A 137 -5.65 -10.84 13.63
C SER A 137 -4.87 -9.84 12.79
N ALA A 138 -3.89 -10.34 12.05
CA ALA A 138 -3.09 -9.55 11.11
C ALA A 138 -3.54 -9.82 9.67
N CYS A 139 -3.56 -8.79 8.81
CA CYS A 139 -3.76 -8.98 7.38
C CYS A 139 -2.51 -8.68 6.56
N ASP A 140 -2.37 -9.39 5.44
CA ASP A 140 -1.42 -9.06 4.38
C ASP A 140 -2.07 -9.28 3.01
N PHE A 141 -1.55 -8.63 1.98
CA PHE A 141 -2.10 -8.70 0.61
C PHE A 141 -0.99 -8.39 -0.39
N ASN A 142 -1.03 -8.96 -1.59
CA ASN A 142 -0.07 -8.63 -2.65
C ASN A 142 -0.81 -8.13 -3.88
N VAL A 143 -0.46 -6.93 -4.32
CA VAL A 143 -0.98 -6.28 -5.54
C VAL A 143 0.03 -5.24 -5.98
N VAL A 144 0.25 -5.15 -7.29
CA VAL A 144 1.18 -4.19 -7.91
C VAL A 144 0.41 -3.16 -8.73
N ASP A 145 -0.68 -3.57 -9.38
CA ASP A 145 -1.47 -2.70 -10.25
C ASP A 145 -2.85 -2.39 -9.67
N MET A 146 -3.22 -1.12 -9.71
CA MET A 146 -4.52 -0.62 -9.27
C MET A 146 -5.65 -1.22 -10.13
N GLY A 147 -6.75 -1.59 -9.48
CA GLY A 147 -7.93 -2.09 -10.18
C GLY A 147 -7.86 -3.55 -10.65
N LYS A 148 -6.73 -4.25 -10.45
CA LYS A 148 -6.65 -5.70 -10.65
C LYS A 148 -7.23 -6.46 -9.45
N THR A 149 -7.59 -7.71 -9.67
CA THR A 149 -8.01 -8.62 -8.60
C THR A 149 -6.83 -8.94 -7.68
N PHE A 150 -7.05 -8.93 -6.38
CA PHE A 150 -6.06 -9.32 -5.38
C PHE A 150 -6.70 -10.03 -4.19
N THR A 151 -5.90 -10.80 -3.46
CA THR A 151 -6.35 -11.52 -2.26
C THR A 151 -5.77 -10.86 -1.02
N VAL A 152 -6.64 -10.63 -0.03
CA VAL A 152 -6.23 -10.30 1.33
C VAL A 152 -6.26 -11.57 2.15
N ASN A 153 -5.12 -11.92 2.74
CA ASN A 153 -4.99 -13.03 3.68
C ASN A 153 -5.02 -12.50 5.11
N VAL A 154 -5.62 -13.27 6.01
CA VAL A 154 -5.76 -12.96 7.42
C VAL A 154 -5.13 -14.09 8.23
N ASP A 155 -4.08 -13.75 9.00
CA ASP A 155 -3.52 -14.59 10.06
C ASP A 155 -4.50 -14.56 11.25
N ARG A 156 -5.57 -15.35 11.10
CA ARG A 156 -6.70 -15.42 12.02
C ARG A 156 -6.28 -16.09 13.32
N LYS A 157 -6.32 -15.35 14.43
CA LYS A 157 -5.90 -15.85 15.75
C LYS A 157 -6.90 -16.77 16.44
N SER A 158 -8.17 -16.74 16.05
CA SER A 158 -9.21 -17.66 16.55
C SER A 158 -10.28 -17.91 15.50
N THR A 159 -10.77 -19.15 15.42
CA THR A 159 -11.88 -19.56 14.54
C THR A 159 -13.21 -18.89 14.90
N ALA A 160 -13.32 -18.28 16.08
CA ALA A 160 -14.47 -17.48 16.49
C ALA A 160 -14.44 -16.04 15.93
N PHE A 161 -13.29 -15.55 15.44
CA PHE A 161 -13.15 -14.14 15.06
C PHE A 161 -13.54 -13.85 13.62
N THR A 162 -14.37 -12.86 13.35
CA THR A 162 -14.63 -12.37 11.99
C THR A 162 -13.85 -11.08 11.74
N HIS A 163 -13.69 -10.70 10.47
CA HIS A 163 -12.94 -9.50 10.11
C HIS A 163 -13.72 -8.59 9.19
N SER A 164 -13.49 -7.28 9.36
CA SER A 164 -13.85 -6.25 8.38
C SER A 164 -12.58 -5.78 7.67
N ILE A 165 -12.53 -5.98 6.36
CA ILE A 165 -11.43 -5.60 5.49
C ILE A 165 -11.83 -4.34 4.74
N THR A 166 -11.16 -3.23 5.01
CA THR A 166 -11.41 -1.94 4.37
C THR A 166 -10.20 -1.53 3.55
N VAL A 167 -10.40 -1.24 2.26
CA VAL A 167 -9.33 -0.85 1.33
C VAL A 167 -9.38 0.65 1.12
N TYR A 168 -8.22 1.29 1.23
CA TYR A 168 -8.00 2.71 0.98
C TYR A 168 -6.96 2.90 -0.11
N VAL A 169 -7.11 3.94 -0.93
CA VAL A 169 -6.08 4.45 -1.85
C VAL A 169 -5.84 5.92 -1.51
N ASN A 170 -4.60 6.29 -1.17
CA ASN A 170 -4.24 7.64 -0.71
C ASN A 170 -5.22 8.19 0.35
N ASN A 171 -5.58 7.36 1.33
CA ASN A 171 -6.54 7.63 2.41
C ASN A 171 -8.02 7.77 2.01
N VAL A 172 -8.38 7.60 0.74
CA VAL A 172 -9.78 7.52 0.31
C VAL A 172 -10.27 6.08 0.46
N GLN A 173 -11.36 5.87 1.21
CA GLN A 173 -11.99 4.56 1.34
C GLN A 173 -12.61 4.15 0.00
N ILE A 174 -12.22 2.99 -0.52
CA ILE A 174 -12.68 2.47 -1.81
C ILE A 174 -13.77 1.43 -1.63
N LEU A 175 -13.56 0.49 -0.70
CA LEU A 175 -14.49 -0.60 -0.44
C LEU A 175 -14.28 -1.19 0.95
N GLN A 176 -15.29 -1.93 1.40
CA GLN A 176 -15.25 -2.75 2.61
C GLN A 176 -15.83 -4.14 2.34
N ARG A 177 -15.29 -5.16 3.01
CA ARG A 177 -15.83 -6.53 3.06
C ARG A 177 -15.89 -6.96 4.52
N THR A 178 -17.07 -7.36 4.99
CA THR A 178 -17.30 -7.82 6.35
C THR A 178 -17.39 -9.34 6.39
N ASN A 179 -17.40 -9.91 7.60
CA ASN A 179 -17.52 -11.36 7.83
C ASN A 179 -16.42 -12.19 7.15
N VAL A 180 -15.23 -11.62 7.00
CA VAL A 180 -14.07 -12.31 6.40
C VAL A 180 -13.49 -13.29 7.42
N GLY A 181 -13.27 -14.54 6.99
CA GLY A 181 -12.61 -15.58 7.78
C GLY A 181 -11.10 -15.46 7.70
N THR A 182 -10.46 -16.32 6.90
CA THR A 182 -9.01 -16.38 6.72
C THR A 182 -8.53 -15.65 5.46
N SER A 183 -9.39 -15.39 4.49
CA SER A 183 -9.05 -14.62 3.29
C SER A 183 -10.28 -14.07 2.59
N VAL A 184 -10.06 -13.10 1.70
CA VAL A 184 -11.08 -12.58 0.77
C VAL A 184 -10.42 -12.21 -0.56
N SER A 185 -11.02 -12.66 -1.67
CA SER A 185 -10.66 -12.21 -3.02
C SER A 185 -11.43 -10.93 -3.35
N ILE A 186 -10.71 -9.90 -3.78
CA ILE A 186 -11.27 -8.58 -4.08
C ILE A 186 -11.06 -8.33 -5.58
N THR A 187 -12.16 -8.30 -6.32
CA THR A 187 -12.21 -7.81 -7.70
C THR A 187 -12.90 -6.45 -7.71
N PRO A 188 -12.18 -5.34 -7.87
CA PRO A 188 -12.78 -4.01 -7.90
C PRO A 188 -13.80 -3.85 -9.04
N THR A 189 -14.98 -3.31 -8.74
CA THR A 189 -15.97 -2.92 -9.76
C THR A 189 -15.48 -1.73 -10.58
N ASN A 190 -16.09 -1.44 -11.73
CA ASN A 190 -15.71 -0.26 -12.54
C ASN A 190 -15.78 1.05 -11.73
N ASN A 191 -16.81 1.25 -10.91
CA ASN A 191 -16.91 2.44 -10.06
C ASN A 191 -15.81 2.49 -9.00
N GLN A 192 -15.41 1.35 -8.43
CA GLN A 192 -14.28 1.28 -7.50
C GLN A 192 -12.96 1.58 -8.21
N LYS A 193 -12.74 1.05 -9.42
CA LYS A 193 -11.57 1.40 -10.24
C LYS A 193 -11.52 2.89 -10.49
N ILE A 194 -12.63 3.51 -10.90
CA ILE A 194 -12.71 4.97 -11.11
C ILE A 194 -12.36 5.72 -9.82
N ALA A 195 -12.92 5.32 -8.67
CA ALA A 195 -12.62 5.94 -7.39
C ALA A 195 -11.14 5.81 -6.97
N MET A 196 -10.52 4.65 -7.22
CA MET A 196 -9.10 4.44 -6.94
C MET A 196 -8.22 5.38 -7.76
N HIS A 197 -8.51 5.57 -9.04
CA HIS A 197 -7.76 6.45 -9.93
C HIS A 197 -8.02 7.93 -9.62
N ASN A 198 -9.27 8.31 -9.30
CA ASN A 198 -9.62 9.65 -8.82
C ASN A 198 -8.84 10.05 -7.55
N ALA A 199 -8.49 9.08 -6.69
CA ALA A 199 -7.67 9.31 -5.51
C ALA A 199 -6.16 9.50 -5.84
N THR A 200 -5.76 9.38 -7.10
CA THR A 200 -4.37 9.49 -7.57
C THR A 200 -4.24 10.40 -8.81
N PRO A 201 -4.65 11.68 -8.73
CA PRO A 201 -4.74 12.55 -9.91
C PRO A 201 -3.39 13.07 -10.42
N ASN A 202 -2.32 13.01 -9.61
CA ASN A 202 -1.04 13.70 -9.87
C ASN A 202 0.20 12.78 -9.80
N SER A 203 0.00 11.47 -9.73
CA SER A 203 1.09 10.47 -9.68
C SER A 203 0.70 9.21 -10.45
N GLN A 204 1.68 8.48 -10.98
CA GLN A 204 1.46 7.15 -11.55
C GLN A 204 1.49 6.05 -10.48
N THR A 205 1.77 6.41 -9.23
CA THR A 205 1.79 5.49 -8.09
C THR A 205 0.94 6.02 -6.94
N ALA A 206 0.38 5.11 -6.16
CA ALA A 206 -0.43 5.42 -4.99
C ALA A 206 -0.11 4.46 -3.84
N VAL A 207 -0.39 4.90 -2.61
CA VAL A 207 -0.35 4.02 -1.45
C VAL A 207 -1.72 3.37 -1.29
N MET A 208 -1.76 2.05 -1.47
CA MET A 208 -2.91 1.23 -1.10
C MET A 208 -2.74 0.73 0.33
N LYS A 209 -3.74 0.99 1.18
CA LYS A 209 -3.79 0.53 2.58
C LYS A 209 -4.96 -0.42 2.77
N VAL A 210 -4.71 -1.58 3.34
CA VAL A 210 -5.73 -2.51 3.82
C VAL A 210 -5.78 -2.41 5.34
N LEU A 211 -6.94 -2.04 5.87
CA LEU A 211 -7.28 -2.07 7.29
C LEU A 211 -8.08 -3.35 7.58
N CYS A 212 -7.63 -4.13 8.54
CA CYS A 212 -8.30 -5.33 9.03
C CYS A 212 -8.72 -5.11 10.48
N GLU A 213 -10.02 -4.99 10.71
CA GLU A 213 -10.60 -4.94 12.05
C GLU A 213 -11.01 -6.36 12.44
N THR A 214 -10.62 -6.79 13.64
CA THR A 214 -10.95 -8.12 14.18
C THR A 214 -12.11 -8.01 15.16
N TYR A 215 -13.11 -8.87 14.99
CA TYR A 215 -14.32 -8.91 15.80
C TYR A 215 -14.46 -10.25 16.51
N ASN A 216 -14.91 -10.23 17.76
CA ASN A 216 -15.43 -11.39 18.47
C ASN A 216 -16.93 -11.20 18.67
N GLY A 217 -17.75 -11.91 17.89
CA GLY A 217 -19.16 -11.56 17.72
C GLY A 217 -19.30 -10.16 17.11
N SER A 218 -20.04 -9.27 17.76
CA SER A 218 -20.21 -7.87 17.34
C SER A 218 -19.16 -6.91 17.93
N THR A 219 -18.30 -7.38 18.83
CA THR A 219 -17.33 -6.52 19.53
C THR A 219 -16.01 -6.46 18.77
N LYS A 220 -15.58 -5.26 18.37
CA LYS A 220 -14.24 -5.03 17.82
C LYS A 220 -13.21 -5.23 18.94
N ILE A 221 -12.29 -6.17 18.75
CA ILE A 221 -11.23 -6.51 19.73
C ILE A 221 -9.85 -6.00 19.32
N GLY A 222 -9.72 -5.46 18.11
CA GLY A 222 -8.52 -4.78 17.66
C GLY A 222 -8.47 -4.63 16.15
N GLU A 223 -7.36 -4.09 15.66
CA GLU A 223 -7.14 -3.85 14.24
C GLU A 223 -5.67 -4.02 13.87
N SER A 224 -5.44 -4.28 12.59
CA SER A 224 -4.13 -4.26 11.96
C SER A 224 -4.24 -3.58 10.60
N ASN A 225 -3.14 -3.07 10.07
CA ASN A 225 -3.13 -2.53 8.72
C ASN A 225 -1.84 -2.87 7.99
N LYS A 226 -1.93 -2.90 6.67
CA LYS A 226 -0.80 -3.08 5.76
C LYS A 226 -0.91 -2.07 4.63
N SER A 227 0.21 -1.47 4.24
CA SER A 227 0.27 -0.54 3.11
C SER A 227 1.29 -1.01 2.07
N LYS A 228 0.97 -0.85 0.79
CA LYS A 228 1.84 -1.16 -0.35
C LYS A 228 1.69 -0.10 -1.43
N ASN A 229 2.76 0.14 -2.20
CA ASN A 229 2.70 0.99 -3.37
C ASN A 229 2.07 0.21 -4.54
N VAL A 230 1.17 0.87 -5.26
CA VAL A 230 0.53 0.33 -6.46
C VAL A 230 0.63 1.33 -7.61
N SER A 231 0.69 0.82 -8.83
CA SER A 231 0.74 1.60 -10.06
C SER A 231 -0.68 1.87 -10.60
N VAL A 232 -0.87 3.06 -11.16
CA VAL A 232 -2.07 3.43 -11.93
C VAL A 232 -2.20 2.53 -13.17
N ASP A 233 -3.42 2.10 -13.53
CA ASP A 233 -3.66 1.42 -14.80
C ASP A 233 -3.53 2.44 -15.95
N ILE A 234 -2.37 2.43 -16.60
CA ILE A 234 -1.98 3.40 -17.64
C ILE A 234 -3.01 3.43 -18.76
N VAL A 235 -3.40 2.27 -19.28
CA VAL A 235 -4.31 2.16 -20.45
C VAL A 235 -5.69 2.69 -20.09
N PHE A 236 -6.19 2.37 -18.89
CA PHE A 236 -7.47 2.88 -18.42
C PHE A 236 -7.47 4.41 -18.26
N CYS A 237 -6.31 4.99 -17.97
CA CYS A 237 -6.17 6.39 -17.59
C CYS A 237 -5.65 7.32 -18.69
N LEU A 238 -5.37 6.83 -19.90
CA LEU A 238 -4.87 7.68 -20.98
C LEU A 238 -5.83 8.84 -21.25
N PRO A 239 -5.31 10.08 -21.41
CA PRO A 239 -6.14 11.20 -21.83
C PRO A 239 -6.72 10.95 -23.22
N ASP A 240 -7.79 11.66 -23.57
CA ASP A 240 -8.35 11.61 -24.92
C ASP A 240 -7.58 12.53 -25.87
N ASN A 241 -7.72 12.35 -27.19
CA ASN A 241 -7.06 13.19 -28.18
C ASN A 241 -7.73 14.57 -28.29
N PRO A 242 -6.94 15.66 -28.45
CA PRO A 242 -7.49 16.98 -28.75
C PRO A 242 -8.03 17.03 -30.19
N ASN A 243 -8.92 18.00 -30.46
CA ASN A 243 -9.31 18.36 -31.83
C ASN A 243 -8.36 19.44 -32.37
N THR A 244 -7.81 19.19 -33.55
CA THR A 244 -6.67 19.94 -34.09
C THR A 244 -6.85 20.24 -35.56
N SER A 245 -6.48 21.44 -36.01
CA SER A 245 -6.39 21.81 -37.42
C SER A 245 -5.01 22.37 -37.77
N TRP A 246 -4.65 22.23 -39.04
CA TRP A 246 -3.31 22.51 -39.57
C TRP A 246 -3.47 23.28 -40.88
N GLU A 247 -2.73 24.37 -41.04
CA GLU A 247 -2.88 25.30 -42.17
C GLU A 247 -1.52 25.84 -42.61
N GLU A 248 -1.25 25.84 -43.92
CA GLU A 248 -0.11 26.56 -44.51
C GLU A 248 -0.42 28.06 -44.51
N VAL A 249 0.47 28.86 -43.95
CA VAL A 249 0.28 30.31 -43.76
C VAL A 249 1.41 31.14 -44.36
N ASN A 250 2.38 30.55 -45.07
CA ASN A 250 3.36 31.32 -45.82
C ASN A 250 2.68 31.97 -47.04
N PRO A 251 2.60 33.31 -47.11
CA PRO A 251 1.95 34.01 -48.23
C PRO A 251 2.66 33.83 -49.57
N LEU A 252 3.91 33.37 -49.58
CA LEU A 252 4.70 33.11 -50.79
C LEU A 252 4.43 31.73 -51.39
N ILE A 253 3.77 30.84 -50.65
CA ILE A 253 3.41 29.50 -51.13
C ILE A 253 1.92 29.57 -51.51
N PRO A 254 1.57 29.43 -52.80
CA PRO A 254 0.17 29.35 -53.22
C PRO A 254 -0.50 28.14 -52.55
N ASP A 255 -1.82 28.15 -52.38
CA ASP A 255 -2.59 27.09 -51.69
C ASP A 255 -2.29 25.69 -52.26
N LEU A 256 -1.31 25.02 -51.67
CA LEU A 256 -0.86 23.69 -52.01
C LEU A 256 -1.26 22.77 -50.86
N THR A 257 -2.54 22.40 -50.83
CA THR A 257 -3.09 21.53 -49.80
C THR A 257 -2.25 20.26 -49.66
N HIS A 258 -1.79 19.99 -48.44
CA HIS A 258 -0.94 18.87 -48.06
C HIS A 258 0.45 18.78 -48.74
N LYS A 259 1.01 19.87 -49.30
CA LYS A 259 2.42 19.90 -49.68
C LYS A 259 3.22 20.73 -48.69
N ILE A 260 4.42 20.25 -48.36
CA ILE A 260 5.37 20.96 -47.50
C ILE A 260 6.56 21.31 -48.36
N ILE A 261 6.77 22.60 -48.57
CA ILE A 261 7.94 23.09 -49.30
C ILE A 261 9.10 23.15 -48.30
N TYR A 262 10.09 22.29 -48.52
CA TYR A 262 11.19 22.06 -47.59
C TYR A 262 11.92 23.37 -47.25
N GLY A 263 11.83 23.80 -45.98
CA GLY A 263 12.48 25.01 -45.50
C GLY A 263 11.75 26.32 -45.82
N TYR A 264 10.58 26.26 -46.48
CA TYR A 264 9.77 27.44 -46.82
C TYR A 264 8.38 27.41 -46.20
N SER A 265 7.76 26.24 -46.06
CA SER A 265 6.42 26.12 -45.47
C SER A 265 6.34 26.68 -44.05
N ASN A 266 5.28 27.44 -43.76
CA ASN A 266 4.95 27.92 -42.42
C ASN A 266 3.62 27.30 -42.01
N ILE A 267 3.64 26.45 -40.98
CA ILE A 267 2.45 25.71 -40.58
C ILE A 267 1.87 26.30 -39.30
N LYS A 268 0.62 26.73 -39.38
CA LYS A 268 -0.21 27.11 -38.24
C LYS A 268 -0.97 25.90 -37.71
N VAL A 269 -0.85 25.67 -36.42
CA VAL A 269 -1.47 24.58 -35.67
C VAL A 269 -2.47 25.17 -34.71
N THR A 270 -3.72 24.71 -34.75
CA THR A 270 -4.78 25.15 -33.84
C THR A 270 -5.32 23.96 -33.06
N ILE A 271 -5.29 24.04 -31.73
CA ILE A 271 -6.01 23.13 -30.83
C ILE A 271 -7.33 23.83 -30.46
N SER A 272 -8.41 23.43 -31.14
CA SER A 272 -9.73 24.07 -31.01
C SER A 272 -10.55 23.51 -29.84
N SER A 273 -10.43 22.20 -29.61
CA SER A 273 -10.98 21.52 -28.43
C SER A 273 -9.87 20.75 -27.73
N HIS A 274 -9.73 20.99 -26.43
CA HIS A 274 -8.69 20.39 -25.62
C HIS A 274 -8.95 18.90 -25.38
N ALA A 275 -7.85 18.15 -25.26
CA ALA A 275 -7.86 16.81 -24.67
C ALA A 275 -8.51 16.82 -23.28
N THR A 276 -9.18 15.73 -22.93
CA THR A 276 -9.74 15.52 -21.58
C THR A 276 -8.92 14.49 -20.83
N ALA A 277 -8.45 14.86 -19.63
CA ALA A 277 -7.78 13.92 -18.73
C ALA A 277 -8.82 13.04 -18.01
N LYS A 278 -8.48 11.78 -17.74
CA LYS A 278 -9.38 10.83 -17.08
C LYS A 278 -9.14 10.73 -15.59
N TYR A 279 -10.24 10.56 -14.85
CA TYR A 279 -10.28 10.19 -13.43
C TYR A 279 -9.48 11.12 -12.51
N GLY A 280 -9.89 12.40 -12.46
CA GLY A 280 -9.37 13.39 -11.53
C GLY A 280 -8.04 14.04 -11.95
N ALA A 281 -7.35 13.49 -12.94
CA ALA A 281 -6.21 14.13 -13.57
C ALA A 281 -6.63 15.36 -14.38
N THR A 282 -5.64 16.20 -14.73
CA THR A 282 -5.81 17.41 -15.56
C THR A 282 -4.79 17.40 -16.69
N ILE A 283 -5.09 18.04 -17.82
CA ILE A 283 -4.08 18.23 -18.88
C ILE A 283 -3.07 19.29 -18.40
N LYS A 284 -1.78 18.96 -18.48
CA LYS A 284 -0.68 19.83 -18.06
C LYS A 284 -0.11 20.63 -19.23
N ASN A 285 0.18 19.96 -20.34
CA ASN A 285 0.74 20.58 -21.53
C ASN A 285 0.47 19.75 -22.79
N TYR A 286 0.77 20.36 -23.93
CA TYR A 286 0.84 19.72 -25.24
C TYR A 286 2.27 19.76 -25.76
N ILE A 287 2.72 18.66 -26.33
CA ILE A 287 3.96 18.59 -27.11
C ILE A 287 3.55 18.56 -28.57
N ILE A 288 3.92 19.60 -29.33
CA ILE A 288 3.58 19.76 -30.74
C ILE A 288 4.86 19.57 -31.55
N LYS A 289 4.84 18.60 -32.48
CA LYS A 289 5.93 18.37 -33.43
C LYS A 289 5.48 18.71 -34.84
N VAL A 290 6.28 19.51 -35.53
CA VAL A 290 6.06 19.94 -36.91
C VAL A 290 7.36 19.84 -37.67
N GLY A 291 7.45 18.87 -38.58
CA GLY A 291 8.71 18.44 -39.17
C GLY A 291 9.73 18.09 -38.07
N ASN A 292 10.89 18.73 -38.12
CA ASN A 292 11.98 18.55 -37.15
C ASN A 292 11.88 19.49 -35.93
N GLN A 293 10.84 20.33 -35.86
CA GLN A 293 10.66 21.28 -34.75
C GLN A 293 9.74 20.68 -33.69
N THR A 294 10.05 20.92 -32.41
CA THR A 294 9.23 20.50 -31.27
C THR A 294 9.00 21.70 -30.34
N ARG A 295 7.75 21.91 -29.90
CA ARG A 295 7.40 22.87 -28.86
C ARG A 295 6.57 22.21 -27.77
N THR A 296 6.80 22.62 -26.52
CA THR A 296 5.95 22.26 -25.38
C THR A 296 5.18 23.48 -24.94
N ILE A 297 3.84 23.39 -24.98
CA ILE A 297 2.94 24.49 -24.64
C ILE A 297 2.11 24.09 -23.42
N ASN A 298 2.17 24.88 -22.36
CA ASN A 298 1.34 24.66 -21.18
C ASN A 298 -0.15 24.74 -21.54
N TYR A 299 -0.97 23.95 -20.84
CA TYR A 299 -2.42 24.00 -21.00
C TYR A 299 -2.96 25.42 -20.80
N LYS A 300 -3.92 25.80 -21.65
CA LYS A 300 -4.70 27.04 -21.55
C LYS A 300 -6.17 26.68 -21.67
N SER A 301 -7.05 27.44 -21.02
CA SER A 301 -8.50 27.23 -21.15
C SER A 301 -9.04 27.74 -22.49
N THR A 302 -8.33 28.67 -23.14
CA THR A 302 -8.62 29.18 -24.48
C THR A 302 -7.95 28.32 -25.56
N PRO A 303 -8.44 28.33 -26.81
CA PRO A 303 -7.76 27.66 -27.92
C PRO A 303 -6.28 28.01 -28.00
N ILE A 304 -5.45 27.02 -28.33
CA ILE A 304 -4.01 27.19 -28.51
C ILE A 304 -3.74 27.31 -30.00
N VAL A 305 -3.01 28.35 -30.40
CA VAL A 305 -2.60 28.59 -31.80
C VAL A 305 -1.09 28.80 -31.81
N GLU A 306 -0.39 28.01 -32.61
CA GLU A 306 1.07 28.06 -32.76
C GLU A 306 1.45 28.07 -34.24
N THR A 307 2.51 28.78 -34.60
CA THR A 307 3.05 28.78 -35.97
C THR A 307 4.50 28.32 -35.98
N PHE A 308 4.78 27.36 -36.86
CA PHE A 308 6.11 26.78 -37.10
C PHE A 308 6.59 27.26 -38.46
N ASN A 309 7.68 28.02 -38.48
CA ASN A 309 8.19 28.62 -39.71
C ASN A 309 9.30 27.77 -40.32
N ASN A 310 9.44 27.83 -41.65
CA ASN A 310 10.51 27.15 -42.40
C ASN A 310 10.57 25.64 -42.08
N VAL A 311 9.42 24.97 -42.17
CA VAL A 311 9.25 23.58 -41.77
C VAL A 311 10.10 22.65 -42.66
N VAL A 312 10.77 21.72 -42.00
CA VAL A 312 11.62 20.69 -42.61
C VAL A 312 11.19 19.34 -42.03
N GLY A 313 10.79 18.39 -42.87
CA GLY A 313 10.29 17.06 -42.46
C GLY A 313 8.76 16.93 -42.54
N ALA A 314 8.26 15.70 -42.43
CA ALA A 314 6.84 15.34 -42.62
C ALA A 314 6.12 14.90 -41.33
N ILE A 315 6.69 15.15 -40.15
CA ILE A 315 6.10 14.74 -38.87
C ILE A 315 5.11 15.82 -38.40
N PHE A 316 3.85 15.43 -38.15
CA PHE A 316 2.81 16.29 -37.60
C PHE A 316 2.12 15.57 -36.45
N GLU A 317 2.53 15.87 -35.23
CA GLU A 317 2.07 15.17 -34.05
C GLU A 317 1.71 16.16 -32.94
N ILE A 318 0.60 15.87 -32.25
CA ILE A 318 0.26 16.53 -30.99
C ILE A 318 0.14 15.46 -29.92
N THR A 319 0.92 15.60 -28.86
CA THR A 319 0.85 14.76 -27.67
C THR A 319 0.23 15.55 -26.52
N ALA A 320 -0.91 15.11 -26.00
CA ALA A 320 -1.49 15.63 -24.76
C ALA A 320 -0.84 14.94 -23.56
N VAL A 321 -0.36 15.71 -22.58
CA VAL A 321 0.28 15.19 -21.36
C VAL A 321 -0.56 15.58 -20.14
N ASP A 322 -0.95 14.59 -19.34
CA ASP A 322 -1.74 14.84 -18.11
C ASP A 322 -0.86 15.12 -16.87
N SER A 323 -1.51 15.42 -15.75
CA SER A 323 -0.88 15.72 -14.45
C SER A 323 -0.12 14.53 -13.82
N ARG A 324 -0.32 13.31 -14.34
CA ARG A 324 0.45 12.11 -13.97
C ARG A 324 1.60 11.86 -14.96
N GLY A 325 1.68 12.61 -16.06
CA GLY A 325 2.62 12.40 -17.15
C GLY A 325 2.19 11.30 -18.13
N LEU A 326 0.92 10.88 -18.11
CA LEU A 326 0.38 9.98 -19.12
C LEU A 326 0.13 10.76 -20.42
N THR A 327 0.37 10.09 -21.55
CA THR A 327 0.36 10.74 -22.87
C THR A 327 -0.60 10.08 -23.84
N ALA A 328 -1.36 10.89 -24.57
CA ALA A 328 -2.10 10.45 -25.75
C ALA A 328 -1.55 11.18 -26.98
N ILE A 329 -1.22 10.42 -28.01
CA ILE A 329 -0.64 10.92 -29.25
C ILE A 329 -1.74 10.97 -30.30
N ASN A 330 -1.95 12.15 -30.86
CA ASN A 330 -2.75 12.36 -32.06
C ASN A 330 -1.78 12.59 -33.23
N GLU A 331 -1.56 11.55 -34.01
CA GLU A 331 -0.78 11.63 -35.25
C GLU A 331 -1.70 12.18 -36.34
N HIS A 332 -1.38 13.35 -36.87
CA HIS A 332 -2.07 13.82 -38.05
C HIS A 332 -1.49 13.08 -39.26
N ASN A 333 -2.30 12.19 -39.86
CA ASN A 333 -1.95 11.31 -41.00
C ASN A 333 -0.76 11.81 -41.82
N GLN A 334 0.42 11.28 -41.49
CA GLN A 334 1.70 11.57 -42.16
C GLN A 334 1.64 11.21 -43.66
N SER A 335 0.76 10.28 -44.02
CA SER A 335 0.55 9.79 -45.39
C SER A 335 -0.05 10.81 -46.36
N ASN A 336 -0.62 11.91 -45.88
CA ASN A 336 -1.20 12.93 -46.76
C ASN A 336 -0.19 14.01 -47.17
N TYR A 337 0.92 14.15 -46.46
CA TYR A 337 1.86 15.25 -46.68
C TYR A 337 3.01 14.85 -47.61
N VAL A 338 3.17 15.56 -48.72
CA VAL A 338 4.31 15.39 -49.63
C VAL A 338 5.36 16.44 -49.34
N ILE A 339 6.59 16.01 -49.03
CA ILE A 339 7.74 16.92 -48.94
C ILE A 339 8.23 17.21 -50.36
N THR A 340 8.29 18.49 -50.70
CA THR A 340 8.81 18.98 -51.98
C THR A 340 10.07 19.80 -51.69
N ASN A 341 11.20 19.37 -52.26
CA ASN A 341 12.42 20.17 -52.21
C ASN A 341 12.26 21.36 -53.15
N TYR A 342 12.63 22.55 -52.67
CA TYR A 342 12.60 23.75 -53.49
C TYR A 342 14.00 24.35 -53.63
N THR A 343 14.38 24.54 -54.87
CA THR A 343 15.56 25.35 -55.24
C THR A 343 15.05 26.60 -55.93
N PRO A 344 15.36 27.81 -55.43
CA PRO A 344 14.96 29.05 -56.10
C PRO A 344 15.43 29.07 -57.56
N PRO A 345 14.62 29.58 -58.50
CA PRO A 345 15.07 29.81 -59.86
C PRO A 345 16.28 30.74 -59.89
N VAL A 346 17.29 30.40 -60.68
CA VAL A 346 18.49 31.23 -60.85
C VAL A 346 18.69 31.55 -62.32
N PHE A 347 18.96 32.83 -62.64
CA PHE A 347 19.47 33.21 -63.95
C PHE A 347 20.94 32.83 -64.02
N ASN A 348 21.25 31.81 -64.82
CA ASN A 348 22.63 31.38 -65.04
C ASN A 348 23.32 32.27 -66.08
N LYS A 349 22.55 32.85 -67.00
CA LYS A 349 23.04 33.72 -68.06
C LYS A 349 21.94 34.69 -68.48
N VAL A 350 22.30 35.97 -68.63
CA VAL A 350 21.47 37.00 -69.27
C VAL A 350 22.36 37.69 -70.29
N GLU A 351 22.03 37.53 -71.57
CA GLU A 351 22.68 38.21 -72.68
C GLU A 351 21.69 39.11 -73.38
N ALA A 352 22.16 40.28 -73.79
CA ALA A 352 21.35 41.27 -74.48
C ALA A 352 22.11 41.72 -75.73
N ASP A 353 21.50 41.50 -76.89
CA ASP A 353 22.07 41.89 -78.17
C ASP A 353 21.09 42.80 -78.90
N ARG A 354 21.57 43.85 -79.57
CA ARG A 354 20.72 44.61 -80.50
C ARG A 354 20.44 43.74 -81.72
N VAL A 355 19.16 43.65 -82.12
CA VAL A 355 18.70 42.72 -83.16
C VAL A 355 19.42 42.93 -84.50
N ASP A 356 19.77 44.17 -84.80
CA ASP A 356 20.45 44.64 -86.02
C ASP A 356 21.80 45.34 -85.71
N GLY A 357 22.32 45.18 -84.49
CA GLY A 357 23.60 45.78 -84.06
C GLY A 357 23.58 47.27 -83.72
N VAL A 358 22.58 48.05 -84.17
CA VAL A 358 22.53 49.52 -84.00
C VAL A 358 21.13 50.11 -83.77
N GLY A 359 20.06 49.36 -84.02
CA GLY A 359 18.67 49.81 -83.94
C GLY A 359 18.09 49.79 -82.52
N THR A 360 16.80 50.10 -82.42
CA THR A 360 16.11 50.33 -81.13
C THR A 360 15.60 49.06 -80.45
N GLN A 361 15.71 47.90 -81.11
CA GLN A 361 15.24 46.62 -80.58
C GLN A 361 16.40 45.81 -79.98
N VAL A 362 16.17 45.26 -78.79
CA VAL A 362 17.12 44.40 -78.06
C VAL A 362 16.50 43.03 -77.89
N LYS A 363 17.24 41.98 -78.24
CA LYS A 363 16.92 40.60 -77.92
C LYS A 363 17.57 40.23 -76.59
N LEU A 364 16.76 39.74 -75.66
CA LEU A 364 17.21 39.18 -74.39
C LEU A 364 17.25 37.66 -74.49
N ASN A 365 18.43 37.07 -74.30
CA ASN A 365 18.62 35.63 -74.18
C ASN A 365 18.89 35.29 -72.71
N THR A 366 17.99 34.56 -72.07
CA THR A 366 18.14 34.14 -70.68
C THR A 366 18.22 32.64 -70.56
N VAL A 367 19.18 32.14 -69.77
CA VAL A 367 19.22 30.74 -69.34
C VAL A 367 18.84 30.70 -67.86
N ILE A 368 17.74 30.03 -67.55
CA ILE A 368 17.20 29.90 -66.19
C ILE A 368 17.29 28.43 -65.77
N ASN A 369 17.92 28.16 -64.64
CA ASN A 369 17.80 26.86 -63.98
C ASN A 369 16.64 26.90 -63.00
N ILE A 370 15.66 26.01 -63.21
CA ILE A 370 14.55 25.75 -62.30
C ILE A 370 14.74 24.31 -61.78
N SER A 371 14.54 24.09 -60.47
CA SER A 371 14.70 22.78 -59.81
C SER A 371 13.97 21.65 -60.58
N PRO A 372 14.48 20.39 -60.58
CA PRO A 372 13.98 19.31 -61.43
C PRO A 372 12.76 18.57 -60.84
N GLN A 373 11.70 19.28 -60.45
CA GLN A 373 10.45 18.64 -60.04
C GLN A 373 9.29 19.14 -60.90
N GLU A 374 8.98 18.32 -61.90
CA GLU A 374 7.76 18.25 -62.71
C GLU A 374 7.18 19.58 -63.22
N TRP A 375 7.41 19.81 -64.52
CA TRP A 375 6.56 20.64 -65.35
C TRP A 375 5.11 20.15 -65.28
N LEU A 376 4.29 20.73 -64.41
CA LEU A 376 2.84 20.64 -64.55
C LEU A 376 2.43 21.57 -65.69
N ASN A 377 2.05 20.97 -66.82
CA ASN A 377 1.40 21.63 -67.95
C ASN A 377 0.33 22.60 -67.47
N GLY A 378 0.60 23.91 -67.57
CA GLY A 378 -0.36 24.93 -67.19
C GLY A 378 0.18 26.34 -67.40
N ASN A 379 0.08 26.84 -68.63
CA ASN A 379 0.16 28.25 -69.03
C ASN A 379 1.38 29.04 -68.51
N ASN A 380 2.54 28.83 -69.13
CA ASN A 380 3.57 29.85 -69.16
C ASN A 380 3.25 30.86 -70.28
N THR A 381 2.43 31.86 -69.97
CA THR A 381 2.37 33.07 -70.80
C THR A 381 3.57 33.94 -70.43
N LEU A 382 4.68 33.80 -71.14
CA LEU A 382 5.60 34.93 -71.32
C LEU A 382 4.84 35.92 -72.19
N THR A 383 4.29 36.96 -71.56
CA THR A 383 3.78 38.11 -72.32
C THR A 383 5.00 38.93 -72.71
N GLU A 384 5.15 39.12 -74.03
CA GLU A 384 6.14 40.01 -74.64
C GLU A 384 5.97 41.47 -74.20
#